data_AF-A0A3A0BHH3-F1
#
_entry.id   AF-A0A3A0BHH3-F1
#
_cell.length_a   1.000
_cell.length_b   1.000
_cell.length_c   1.000
_cell.angle_alpha   90.00
_cell.angle_beta   90.00
_cell.angle_gamma   90.00
#
_symmetry.space_group_name_H-M   'P 1'
#
loop_
_entity.id
_entity.type
_entity.pdbx_description
1 polymer ?
#
loop_
_entity_poly.entity_id
_entity_poly.type
_entity_poly.pdbx_seq_one_letter_code
_entity_poly.pdbx_strand_id
1 'polypeptide(L)' 'RAGTIWINDYHLISAEAPFGGYKQSGIGRELGTWGLKEYLEVKHIHVDLTRTRSGKFWYDIVAPQAGGVD' A
#
# COMPACT_ATOMS: atom_id res chain seq x y z
N ARG A 1 -8.80 -26.31 -1.43
CA ARG A 1 -8.34 -24.94 -1.05
C ARG A 1 -9.38 -23.96 -1.57
N ALA A 2 -9.94 -23.11 -0.70
CA ALA A 2 -11.03 -22.16 -0.99
C ALA A 2 -10.80 -20.88 -0.19
N GLY A 3 -11.46 -19.77 -0.56
CA GLY A 3 -11.33 -18.50 0.17
C GLY A 3 -12.27 -18.36 1.38
N THR A 4 -13.40 -19.07 1.37
CA THR A 4 -14.33 -19.15 2.49
C THR A 4 -14.66 -20.62 2.77
N ILE A 5 -14.69 -20.99 4.05
CA ILE A 5 -15.07 -22.32 4.53
C ILE A 5 -16.18 -22.10 5.55
N TRP A 6 -17.36 -22.68 5.31
CA TRP A 6 -18.45 -22.71 6.27
C TRP A 6 -18.43 -24.06 7.02
N ILE A 7 -18.69 -24.03 8.33
CA ILE A 7 -18.75 -25.22 9.19
C ILE A 7 -20.19 -25.33 9.73
N ASN A 8 -20.88 -26.44 9.43
CA ASN A 8 -22.28 -26.68 9.79
C ASN A 8 -23.26 -25.59 9.30
N ASP A 9 -22.87 -24.84 8.27
CA ASP A 9 -23.63 -23.74 7.70
C ASP A 9 -23.31 -23.62 6.20
N TYR A 10 -24.09 -22.83 5.46
CA TYR A 10 -23.88 -22.59 4.04
C TYR A 10 -24.43 -21.22 3.61
N HIS A 11 -23.67 -20.53 2.76
CA HIS A 11 -24.10 -19.32 2.04
C HIS A 11 -24.35 -18.06 2.89
N LEU A 12 -23.89 -18.04 4.14
CA LEU A 12 -23.82 -16.81 4.90
C LEU A 12 -22.65 -15.95 4.41
N ILE A 13 -22.96 -14.78 3.87
CA ILE A 13 -22.01 -13.77 3.40
C ILE A 13 -22.23 -12.52 4.26
N SER A 14 -21.19 -12.10 4.98
CA SER A 14 -21.19 -10.82 5.72
C SER A 14 -20.41 -9.78 4.94
N ALA A 15 -20.90 -8.53 4.92
CA ALA A 15 -20.17 -7.40 4.35
C ALA A 15 -18.88 -7.05 5.12
N GLU A 16 -18.72 -7.55 6.35
CA GLU A 16 -17.53 -7.29 7.18
C GLU A 16 -16.38 -8.28 6.87
N ALA A 17 -16.71 -9.49 6.42
CA ALA A 17 -15.74 -10.55 6.14
C ALA A 17 -15.31 -10.52 4.66
N PRO A 18 -14.03 -10.76 4.35
CA PRO A 18 -13.57 -10.77 2.96
C PRO A 18 -14.13 -11.98 2.20
N PHE A 19 -14.49 -11.78 0.94
CA PHE A 19 -14.92 -12.82 0.03
C PHE A 19 -14.02 -12.89 -1.21
N GLY A 20 -13.74 -14.09 -1.71
CA GLY A 20 -12.96 -14.27 -2.94
C GLY A 20 -12.39 -15.66 -3.10
N GLY A 21 -11.82 -15.92 -4.28
CA GLY A 21 -11.40 -17.26 -4.70
C GLY A 21 -9.95 -17.63 -4.34
N TYR A 22 -9.65 -18.92 -4.51
CA TYR A 22 -8.29 -19.43 -4.67
C TYR A 22 -8.15 -20.03 -6.08
N LYS A 23 -6.95 -19.95 -6.67
CA LYS A 23 -6.65 -20.45 -8.03
C LYS A 23 -7.48 -19.73 -9.10
N GLN A 24 -8.08 -20.48 -10.04
CA GLN A 24 -8.83 -19.93 -11.18
C GLN A 24 -10.18 -19.29 -10.78
N SER A 25 -10.58 -19.37 -9.51
CA SER A 25 -11.81 -18.74 -9.02
C SER A 25 -11.71 -17.23 -8.82
N GLY A 26 -10.53 -16.63 -8.99
CA GLY A 26 -10.35 -15.17 -8.98
C GLY A 26 -9.02 -14.71 -8.38
N ILE A 27 -8.78 -13.40 -8.49
CA ILE A 27 -7.63 -12.67 -7.95
C ILE A 27 -8.19 -11.52 -7.10
N GLY A 28 -7.55 -11.23 -5.96
CA GLY A 28 -8.02 -10.20 -5.03
C GLY A 28 -9.12 -10.67 -4.06
N ARG A 29 -9.70 -9.74 -3.33
CA ARG A 29 -10.82 -9.96 -2.40
C ARG A 29 -11.84 -8.83 -2.52
N GLU A 30 -13.10 -9.15 -2.32
CA GLU A 30 -14.18 -8.18 -2.13
C GLU A 30 -14.65 -8.19 -0.67
N LEU A 31 -15.51 -7.23 -0.30
CA LEU A 31 -16.09 -7.04 1.03
C LEU A 31 -15.04 -6.79 2.13
N GLY A 32 -15.51 -6.38 3.31
CA GLY A 32 -14.67 -6.05 4.46
C GLY A 32 -13.59 -5.00 4.14
N THR A 33 -12.60 -4.91 5.03
CA THR A 33 -11.47 -3.99 4.83
C THR A 33 -10.56 -4.39 3.67
N TRP A 34 -10.58 -5.67 3.27
CA TRP A 34 -9.77 -6.16 2.16
C TRP A 34 -10.33 -5.70 0.82
N GLY A 35 -11.64 -5.83 0.61
CA GLY A 35 -12.31 -5.30 -0.58
C GLY A 35 -12.16 -3.80 -0.72
N LEU A 36 -12.27 -3.04 0.39
CA LEU A 36 -12.04 -1.59 0.33
C LEU A 36 -10.61 -1.25 -0.15
N LYS A 37 -9.61 -2.02 0.29
CA LYS A 37 -8.20 -1.79 -0.09
C LYS A 37 -7.94 -2.03 -1.57
N GLU A 38 -8.71 -2.88 -2.26
CA GLU A 38 -8.55 -3.07 -3.72
C GLU A 38 -8.91 -1.80 -4.52
N TYR A 39 -9.68 -0.88 -3.93
CA TYR A 39 -10.05 0.40 -4.54
C TYR A 39 -9.20 1.59 -4.02
N LEU A 40 -8.19 1.32 -3.19
CA LEU A 40 -7.30 2.33 -2.64
C LEU A 40 -5.87 2.12 -3.13
N GLU A 41 -5.13 3.21 -3.27
CA GLU A 41 -3.70 3.18 -3.58
C GLU A 41 -2.88 3.73 -2.42
N VAL A 42 -1.81 3.03 -2.05
CA VAL A 42 -0.88 3.50 -1.02
C VAL A 42 0.05 4.54 -1.62
N LYS A 43 0.06 5.75 -1.04
CA LYS A 43 1.01 6.81 -1.38
C LYS A 43 1.92 7.11 -0.20
N HIS A 44 3.22 6.91 -0.39
CA HIS A 44 4.23 7.27 0.60
C HIS A 44 4.72 8.71 0.38
N ILE A 45 4.66 9.55 1.42
CA ILE A 45 5.15 10.93 1.40
C ILE A 45 6.23 11.06 2.45
N HIS A 46 7.46 11.32 2.01
CA HIS A 46 8.57 11.63 2.89
C HIS A 46 8.77 13.15 2.94
N VAL A 47 8.65 13.74 4.13
CA VAL A 47 8.84 15.17 4.34
C VAL A 47 10.08 15.39 5.18
N ASP A 48 11.08 16.04 4.58
CA ASP A 48 12.23 16.53 5.32
C ASP A 48 11.91 17.90 5.94
N LEU A 49 11.99 17.98 7.26
CA LEU A 49 11.71 19.20 8.03
C LEU A 49 12.92 20.16 8.08
N THR A 50 14.08 19.72 7.61
CA THR A 50 15.30 20.53 7.56
C THR A 50 15.13 21.59 6.47
N ARG A 51 14.96 22.84 6.90
CA ARG A 51 14.68 23.98 6.01
C ARG A 51 15.86 24.40 5.15
N THR A 52 17.09 24.18 5.63
CA THR A 52 18.31 24.64 4.97
C THR A 52 19.13 23.47 4.45
N ARG A 53 19.78 23.67 3.31
CA ARG A 53 20.69 22.67 2.72
C ARG A 53 21.89 22.37 3.62
N SER A 54 22.35 23.35 4.41
CA SER A 54 23.45 23.20 5.36
C SER A 54 23.22 22.11 6.42
N GLY A 55 21.96 21.84 6.79
CA GLY A 55 21.62 20.75 7.71
C GLY A 55 21.60 19.36 7.04
N LYS A 56 21.84 19.28 5.73
CA LYS A 56 21.75 18.07 4.92
C LYS A 56 23.10 17.78 4.26
N PHE A 57 24.11 17.39 5.05
CA PHE A 57 25.47 17.19 4.53
C PHE A 57 25.53 16.27 3.29
N TRP A 58 24.62 15.30 3.19
CA TRP A 58 24.53 14.40 2.05
C TRP A 58 24.04 15.06 0.76
N TYR A 59 23.32 16.19 0.80
CA TYR A 59 22.84 16.89 -0.41
C TYR A 59 24.00 17.40 -1.27
N ASP A 60 25.13 17.77 -0.66
CA ASP A 60 26.33 18.19 -1.39
C ASP A 60 27.03 17.02 -2.09
N ILE A 61 26.78 15.79 -1.62
CA ILE A 61 27.28 14.56 -2.24
C ILE A 61 26.36 14.11 -3.38
N VAL A 62 25.04 14.14 -3.17
CA VAL A 62 24.07 13.54 -4.11
C VAL A 62 23.49 14.50 -5.14
N ALA A 63 23.50 15.81 -4.87
CA ALA A 63 22.99 16.83 -5.77
C ALA A 63 23.83 18.12 -5.69
N PRO A 64 25.10 18.09 -6.15
CA PRO A 64 26.00 19.26 -6.11
C PRO A 64 25.39 20.46 -6.85
N GLN A 65 25.66 21.69 -6.39
CA GLN A 65 25.18 22.87 -7.10
C GLN A 65 25.96 23.07 -8.40
N ALA A 66 25.24 23.27 -9.51
CA ALA A 66 25.83 23.75 -10.76
C ALA A 66 26.17 25.24 -10.60
N GLY A 67 27.33 25.53 -10.03
CA GLY A 67 27.78 26.90 -9.78
C GLY A 67 29.07 27.06 -8.97
N GLY A 68 29.79 25.97 -8.65
CA GLY A 68 31.14 26.06 -8.09
C GLY A 68 32.21 26.06 -9.18
N VAL A 69 32.33 27.16 -9.92
CA VAL A 69 33.56 27.51 -10.65
C VAL A 69 33.87 28.97 -10.37
N ASP A 70 34.50 29.18 -9.21
CA ASP A 70 35.60 30.13 -9.10
C ASP A 70 36.90 29.30 -9.12
#